data_AF-A0A7Y8UWQ9-F1
#
_entry.id   AF-A0A7Y8UWQ9-F1
#
_cell.length_a   1.000
_cell.length_b   1.000
_cell.length_c   1.000
_cell.angle_alpha   90.00
_cell.angle_beta   90.00
_cell.angle_gamma   90.00
#
_symmetry.space_group_name_H-M   'P 1'
#
loop_
_entity.id
_entity.type
_entity.pdbx_description
1 polymer ?
#
loop_
_entity_poly.entity_id
_entity_poly.type
_entity_poly.pdbx_seq_one_letter_code
_entity_poly.pdbx_strand_id
1 'polypeptide(L)'
;QEYRDPETGEILNRVALNEELEKIEKPAGISNPKDFRNEIVNFVLRARANNNGKNPTWLSYEKLRVVIEKKMFSNTEDLLPVISFNAKASKEDQQKHNDFVTRMVERGYTDKQVRLLSEWYLRVRKSQ
;
A
#
# COMPACT_ATOMS: atom_id res chain seq x y z
N GLN A 1 -8.12 -7.70 21.80
CA GLN A 1 -7.03 -8.60 21.42
C GLN A 1 -6.16 -7.85 20.44
N GLU A 2 -4.92 -7.60 20.81
CA GLU A 2 -3.95 -6.88 20.00
C GLU A 2 -3.35 -7.85 18.98
N TYR A 3 -3.26 -7.46 17.71
CA TYR A 3 -2.65 -8.28 16.67
C TYR A 3 -1.23 -7.80 16.45
N ARG A 4 -0.25 -8.70 16.55
CA ARG A 4 1.13 -8.37 16.25
C ARG A 4 1.43 -8.72 14.81
N ASP A 5 1.79 -7.71 14.03
CA ASP A 5 2.19 -7.93 12.65
C ASP A 5 3.51 -8.73 12.61
N PRO A 6 3.56 -9.87 11.88
CA PRO A 6 4.74 -10.73 11.83
C PRO A 6 5.87 -10.15 10.95
N GLU A 7 5.58 -9.21 10.05
CA GLU A 7 6.57 -8.58 9.17
C GLU A 7 7.18 -7.34 9.80
N THR A 8 6.40 -6.51 10.49
CA THR A 8 6.87 -5.24 11.09
C THR A 8 7.07 -5.32 12.60
N GLY A 9 6.51 -6.32 13.27
CA GLY A 9 6.52 -6.44 14.73
C GLY A 9 5.58 -5.45 15.44
N GLU A 10 4.84 -4.65 14.66
CA GLU A 10 3.93 -3.62 15.15
C GLU A 10 2.74 -4.25 15.86
N ILE A 11 2.35 -3.68 17.00
CA ILE A 11 1.19 -4.11 17.76
C ILE A 11 0.00 -3.28 17.29
N LEU A 12 -0.83 -3.89 16.45
CA LEU A 12 -2.01 -3.25 15.90
C LEU A 12 -3.16 -3.34 16.92
N ASN A 13 -3.48 -2.19 17.50
CA ASN A 13 -4.70 -2.00 18.27
C ASN A 13 -5.88 -1.85 17.30
N ARG A 14 -6.94 -2.64 17.50
CA ARG A 14 -8.12 -2.64 16.62
C ARG A 14 -8.77 -1.26 16.48
N VAL A 15 -8.85 -0.49 17.56
CA VAL A 15 -9.47 0.84 17.54
C VAL A 15 -8.60 1.80 16.72
N ALA A 16 -7.30 1.86 17.01
CA ALA A 16 -6.36 2.66 16.25
C ALA A 16 -6.33 2.29 14.75
N LEU A 17 -6.34 0.99 14.44
CA LEU A 17 -6.40 0.52 13.05
C LEU A 17 -7.69 0.97 12.34
N ASN A 18 -8.83 0.95 13.03
CA ASN A 18 -10.07 1.46 12.45
C ASN A 18 -9.98 2.95 12.16
N GLU A 19 -9.43 3.73 13.08
CA GLU A 19 -9.27 5.18 12.92
C GLU A 19 -8.34 5.52 11.74
N GLU A 20 -7.21 4.81 11.61
CA GLU A 20 -6.29 4.99 10.49
C GLU A 20 -6.90 4.59 9.15
N LEU A 21 -7.62 3.46 9.08
CA LEU A 21 -8.31 3.05 7.85
C LEU A 21 -9.39 4.05 7.45
N GLU A 22 -10.13 4.63 8.40
CA GLU A 22 -11.15 5.64 8.10
C GLU A 22 -10.55 6.92 7.51
N LYS A 23 -9.36 7.33 7.95
CA LYS A 23 -8.63 8.48 7.37
C LYS A 23 -8.24 8.25 5.91
N ILE A 24 -8.20 7.00 5.45
CA ILE A 24 -7.90 6.62 4.07
C ILE A 24 -9.19 6.46 3.26
N GLU A 25 -10.15 5.72 3.81
CA GLU A 25 -11.38 5.31 3.12
C GLU A 25 -12.33 6.49 2.88
N LYS A 26 -12.47 7.40 3.85
CA LYS A 26 -13.38 8.55 3.72
C LYS A 26 -12.94 9.52 2.61
N PRO A 27 -11.67 9.98 2.52
CA PRO A 27 -11.20 10.76 1.37
C PRO A 27 -11.29 10.00 0.05
N ALA A 28 -11.23 8.67 0.10
CA ALA A 28 -11.43 7.86 -1.09
C ALA A 28 -12.88 7.83 -1.61
N GLY A 29 -13.83 8.41 -0.87
CA GLY A 29 -15.25 8.47 -1.22
C GLY A 29 -16.08 7.34 -0.62
N ILE A 30 -15.54 6.59 0.34
CA ILE A 30 -16.27 5.55 1.05
C ILE A 30 -17.13 6.19 2.15
N SER A 31 -18.45 6.13 1.98
CA SER A 31 -19.41 6.69 2.93
C SER A 31 -19.55 5.85 4.21
N ASN A 32 -19.51 4.52 4.08
CA ASN A 32 -19.55 3.58 5.22
C ASN A 32 -18.30 2.69 5.26
N PRO A 33 -17.23 3.13 5.95
CA PRO A 33 -15.98 2.39 6.15
C PRO A 33 -16.16 0.97 6.67
N LYS A 34 -17.10 0.74 7.59
CA LYS A 34 -17.31 -0.56 8.23
C LYS A 34 -17.86 -1.58 7.23
N ASP A 35 -18.88 -1.18 6.48
CA ASP A 35 -19.50 -2.05 5.47
C ASP A 35 -18.54 -2.32 4.32
N PHE A 36 -17.80 -1.30 3.88
CA PHE A 36 -16.72 -1.46 2.90
C PHE A 36 -15.69 -2.49 3.34
N ARG A 37 -15.17 -2.40 4.57
CA ARG A 37 -14.18 -3.37 5.08
C ARG A 37 -14.74 -4.78 5.18
N ASN A 38 -15.98 -4.93 5.63
CA ASN A 38 -16.66 -6.24 5.65
C ASN A 38 -16.81 -6.82 4.23
N GLU A 39 -17.17 -5.99 3.26
CA GLU A 39 -17.28 -6.36 1.85
C GLU A 39 -15.93 -6.85 1.30
N ILE A 40 -14.84 -6.10 1.56
CA ILE A 40 -13.48 -6.47 1.14
C ILE A 40 -13.02 -7.77 1.80
N VAL A 41 -13.23 -7.94 3.11
CA VAL A 41 -12.85 -9.18 3.81
C VAL A 41 -13.57 -10.38 3.20
N ASN A 42 -14.88 -10.27 2.96
CA ASN A 42 -15.66 -11.33 2.33
C ASN A 42 -15.20 -11.63 0.90
N PHE A 43 -14.88 -10.60 0.12
CA PHE A 43 -14.30 -10.75 -1.21
C PHE A 43 -12.97 -11.52 -1.18
N VAL A 44 -12.03 -11.10 -0.33
CA VAL A 44 -10.71 -11.74 -0.21
C VAL A 44 -10.84 -13.18 0.28
N LEU A 45 -11.65 -13.45 1.31
CA LEU A 45 -11.85 -14.79 1.84
C LEU A 45 -12.44 -15.73 0.78
N ARG A 46 -13.44 -15.29 0.01
CA ARG A 46 -14.01 -16.07 -1.11
C ARG A 46 -12.98 -16.32 -2.20
N ALA A 47 -12.24 -15.30 -2.60
CA ALA A 47 -11.20 -15.44 -3.62
C ALA A 47 -10.10 -16.42 -3.19
N ARG A 48 -9.67 -16.38 -1.92
CA ARG A 48 -8.69 -17.32 -1.38
C ARG A 48 -9.21 -18.75 -1.35
N ALA A 49 -10.45 -18.95 -0.91
CA ALA A 49 -11.07 -20.27 -0.91
C ALA A 49 -11.11 -20.88 -2.32
N ASN A 50 -11.38 -20.05 -3.34
CA ASN A 50 -11.46 -20.48 -4.73
C ASN A 50 -10.09 -20.62 -5.44
N ASN A 51 -9.01 -20.07 -4.88
CA ASN A 51 -7.69 -20.01 -5.52
C ASN A 51 -6.57 -20.64 -4.67
N ASN A 52 -6.84 -21.78 -4.02
CA ASN A 52 -5.85 -22.52 -3.21
C ASN A 52 -5.16 -21.63 -2.15
N GLY A 53 -5.91 -20.75 -1.52
CA GLY A 53 -5.40 -19.85 -0.48
C GLY A 53 -4.70 -18.59 -0.99
N LYS A 54 -4.53 -18.43 -2.32
CA LYS A 54 -3.91 -17.25 -2.92
C LYS A 54 -4.82 -16.02 -2.81
N ASN A 55 -4.25 -14.89 -2.40
CA ASN A 55 -4.98 -13.63 -2.36
C ASN A 55 -5.34 -13.16 -3.79
N PRO A 56 -6.52 -12.53 -3.98
CA PRO A 56 -6.85 -11.91 -5.25
C PRO A 56 -5.91 -10.73 -5.52
N THR A 57 -5.72 -10.41 -6.80
CA THR A 57 -5.08 -9.14 -7.17
C THR A 57 -5.97 -7.97 -6.70
N TRP A 58 -5.38 -6.96 -6.06
CA TRP A 58 -6.11 -5.79 -5.59
C TRP A 58 -6.77 -5.00 -6.74
N LEU A 59 -6.29 -5.18 -7.97
CA LEU A 59 -6.86 -4.64 -9.20
C LEU A 59 -8.18 -5.31 -9.61
N SER A 60 -8.49 -6.50 -9.09
CA SER A 60 -9.69 -7.27 -9.50
C SER A 60 -10.98 -6.77 -8.86
N TYR A 61 -10.89 -5.82 -7.93
CA TYR A 61 -12.06 -5.23 -7.29
C TYR A 61 -12.01 -3.71 -7.33
N GLU A 62 -12.96 -3.11 -8.05
CA GLU A 62 -12.95 -1.68 -8.38
C GLU A 62 -12.88 -0.78 -7.14
N LYS A 63 -13.71 -1.03 -6.13
CA LYS A 63 -13.73 -0.19 -4.92
C LYS A 63 -12.41 -0.30 -4.14
N LEU A 64 -11.82 -1.50 -4.08
CA LEU A 64 -10.53 -1.70 -3.43
C LEU A 64 -9.41 -0.97 -4.20
N ARG A 65 -9.43 -1.09 -5.53
CA ARG A 65 -8.51 -0.38 -6.42
C ARG A 65 -8.55 1.13 -6.20
N VAL A 66 -9.74 1.73 -6.23
CA VAL A 66 -9.91 3.18 -6.07
C VAL A 66 -9.39 3.68 -4.72
N VAL A 67 -9.64 2.94 -3.62
CA VAL A 67 -9.14 3.32 -2.29
C VAL A 67 -7.61 3.26 -2.24
N ILE A 68 -7.02 2.17 -2.75
CA ILE A 68 -5.56 2.01 -2.78
C ILE A 68 -4.92 3.08 -3.65
N GLU A 69 -5.42 3.31 -4.87
CA GLU A 69 -4.92 4.34 -5.78
C GLU A 69 -5.01 5.72 -5.13
N LYS A 70 -6.16 6.10 -4.57
CA LYS A 70 -6.29 7.41 -3.92
C LYS A 70 -5.36 7.56 -2.73
N LYS A 71 -5.18 6.53 -1.89
CA LYS A 71 -4.19 6.56 -0.79
C LYS A 71 -2.78 6.78 -1.33
N MET A 72 -2.42 5.97 -2.33
CA MET A 72 -1.12 6.01 -2.99
C MET A 72 -0.83 7.38 -3.60
N PHE A 73 -1.80 7.99 -4.28
CA PHE A 73 -1.64 9.27 -4.95
C PHE A 73 -1.87 10.49 -4.05
N SER A 74 -2.59 10.36 -2.93
CA SER A 74 -2.75 11.45 -1.95
C SER A 74 -1.44 11.79 -1.24
N ASN A 75 -0.50 10.86 -1.20
CA ASN A 75 0.85 11.05 -0.66
C ASN A 75 1.89 11.27 -1.80
N THR A 76 1.49 11.89 -2.92
CA THR A 76 2.32 12.09 -4.11
C THR A 76 3.62 12.86 -3.85
N GLU A 77 3.66 13.72 -2.82
CA GLU A 77 4.88 14.42 -2.41
C GLU A 77 5.98 13.47 -1.90
N ASP A 78 5.62 12.33 -1.30
CA ASP A 78 6.59 11.31 -0.85
C ASP A 78 7.03 10.36 -1.97
N LEU A 79 6.29 10.30 -3.09
CA LEU A 79 6.61 9.44 -4.25
C LEU A 79 7.46 10.15 -5.30
N LEU A 80 7.65 11.48 -5.21
CA LEU A 80 8.54 12.23 -6.09
C LEU A 80 10.01 11.73 -6.11
N PRO A 81 10.60 11.16 -5.02
CA PRO A 81 11.92 10.53 -5.06
C PRO A 81 11.94 9.12 -5.70
N VAL A 82 10.79 8.50 -5.95
CA VAL A 82 10.68 7.22 -6.69
C VAL A 82 11.14 7.39 -8.16
N ILE A 83 11.34 8.64 -8.61
CA ILE A 83 11.44 9.01 -10.03
C ILE A 83 12.85 8.95 -10.63
N SER A 84 13.96 8.94 -9.87
CA SER A 84 15.32 8.98 -10.50
C SER A 84 16.13 7.68 -10.46
N PHE A 85 15.61 6.58 -9.90
CA PHE A 85 16.39 5.35 -9.87
C PHE A 85 16.30 4.58 -11.21
N ASN A 86 17.30 4.80 -12.06
CA ASN A 86 17.67 3.89 -13.14
C ASN A 86 18.82 3.00 -12.65
N ALA A 87 18.90 1.74 -13.05
CA ALA A 87 20.04 0.88 -12.69
C ALA A 87 21.39 1.38 -13.26
N LYS A 88 21.36 2.42 -14.11
CA LYS A 88 22.51 3.21 -14.61
C LYS A 88 22.62 4.61 -13.99
N ALA A 89 21.93 4.88 -12.88
CA ALA A 89 21.86 6.22 -12.29
C ALA A 89 23.15 6.57 -11.54
N SER A 90 23.34 7.87 -11.29
CA SER A 90 24.53 8.40 -10.64
C SER A 90 24.62 7.93 -9.17
N LYS A 91 25.80 8.04 -8.55
CA LYS A 91 25.96 7.80 -7.10
C LYS A 91 25.00 8.65 -6.25
N GLU A 92 24.67 9.85 -6.71
CA GLU A 92 23.76 10.77 -6.03
C GLU A 92 22.31 10.26 -6.06
N ASP A 93 21.88 9.68 -7.19
CA ASP A 93 20.54 9.07 -7.32
C ASP A 93 20.40 7.81 -6.45
N GLN A 94 21.48 7.02 -6.32
CA GLN A 94 21.51 5.86 -5.42
C GLN A 94 21.35 6.29 -3.96
N GLN A 95 22.01 7.38 -3.55
CA GLN A 95 21.86 7.91 -2.19
C GLN A 95 20.43 8.40 -1.93
N LYS A 96 19.85 9.18 -2.86
CA LYS A 96 18.45 9.64 -2.76
C LYS A 96 17.46 8.49 -2.66
N HIS A 97 17.71 7.40 -3.40
CA HIS A 97 16.90 6.18 -3.31
C HIS A 97 17.01 5.53 -1.93
N ASN A 98 18.22 5.37 -1.39
CA ASN A 98 18.42 4.78 -0.07
C ASN A 98 17.80 5.63 1.06
N ASP A 99 17.91 6.96 0.97
CA ASP A 99 17.29 7.89 1.92
C ASP A 99 15.75 7.81 1.86
N PHE A 100 15.19 7.59 0.66
CA PHE A 100 13.76 7.34 0.49
C PHE A 100 13.34 6.00 1.13
N VAL A 101 14.05 4.91 0.85
CA VAL A 101 13.77 3.60 1.45
C VAL A 101 13.81 3.70 2.97
N THR A 102 14.82 4.39 3.52
CA THR A 102 14.97 4.60 4.96
C THR A 102 13.76 5.33 5.56
N ARG A 103 13.32 6.45 4.96
CA ARG A 103 12.13 7.18 5.44
C ARG A 103 10.84 6.37 5.36
N MET A 104 10.71 5.50 4.35
CA MET A 104 9.56 4.62 4.24
C MET A 104 9.61 3.51 5.30
N VAL A 105 10.80 2.98 5.60
CA VAL A 105 10.98 2.01 6.69
C VAL A 105 10.67 2.63 8.06
N GLU A 106 11.09 3.87 8.31
CA GLU A 106 10.72 4.62 9.53
C GLU A 106 9.20 4.81 9.68
N ARG A 107 8.47 4.80 8.57
CA ARG A 107 6.99 4.89 8.55
C ARG A 107 6.30 3.53 8.61
N GLY A 108 7.04 2.45 8.85
CA GLY A 108 6.52 1.10 9.05
C GLY A 108 6.41 0.25 7.78
N TYR A 109 6.93 0.71 6.63
CA TYR A 109 6.99 -0.11 5.43
C TYR A 109 8.19 -1.07 5.46
N THR A 110 8.06 -2.27 4.89
CA THR A 110 9.23 -3.15 4.69
C THR A 110 9.97 -2.79 3.41
N ASP A 111 11.28 -3.06 3.32
CA ASP A 111 12.07 -2.86 2.09
C ASP A 111 11.41 -3.51 0.86
N LYS A 112 10.82 -4.69 1.06
CA LYS A 112 10.10 -5.41 0.01
C LYS A 112 8.85 -4.66 -0.46
N GLN A 113 8.06 -4.10 0.47
CA GLN A 113 6.90 -3.29 0.13
C GLN A 113 7.31 -2.03 -0.65
N VAL A 114 8.35 -1.33 -0.18
CA VAL A 114 8.89 -0.12 -0.85
C VAL A 114 9.39 -0.43 -2.26
N ARG A 115 10.08 -1.56 -2.44
CA ARG A 115 10.56 -2.02 -3.74
C ARG A 115 9.40 -2.32 -4.70
N LEU A 116 8.41 -3.10 -4.25
CA LEU A 116 7.23 -3.46 -5.06
C LEU A 116 6.43 -2.21 -5.47
N LEU A 117 6.33 -1.24 -4.57
CA LEU A 117 5.70 0.06 -4.82
C LEU A 117 6.38 0.80 -5.97
N SER A 118 7.71 0.88 -5.88
CA SER A 118 8.56 1.56 -6.85
C SER A 118 8.45 0.89 -8.23
N GLU A 119 8.52 -0.45 -8.27
CA GLU A 119 8.36 -1.24 -9.50
C GLU A 119 6.97 -1.09 -10.14
N TRP A 120 5.89 -1.06 -9.34
CA TRP A 120 4.54 -0.86 -9.86
C TRP A 120 4.37 0.53 -10.48
N TYR A 121 4.79 1.59 -9.79
CA TYR A 121 4.64 2.96 -10.29
C TYR A 121 5.40 3.19 -11.61
N LEU A 122 6.63 2.67 -11.72
CA LEU A 122 7.40 2.72 -12.97
C LEU A 122 6.69 2.02 -14.14
N ARG A 123 5.94 0.94 -13.87
CA ARG A 123 5.13 0.26 -14.89
C ARG A 123 3.93 1.10 -15.30
N VAL A 124 3.18 1.64 -14.33
CA VAL A 124 1.99 2.46 -14.60
C VAL A 124 2.35 3.71 -15.40
N ARG A 125 3.42 4.42 -15.03
CA ARG A 125 3.88 5.62 -15.75
C ARG A 125 4.35 5.33 -17.18
N LYS A 126 4.86 4.12 -17.45
CA LYS A 126 5.25 3.71 -18.81
C LYS A 126 4.06 3.29 -19.67
N SER A 127 2.94 2.92 -19.05
CA SER A 127 1.69 2.53 -19.72
C SER A 127 0.69 3.67 -19.92
N GLN A 128 0.97 4.84 -19.36
CA GLN A 128 0.30 6.11 -19.68
C GLN A 128 1.13 6.88 -20.71
#